data_AF-R6X6S8-F1
#
_entry.id   AF-R6X6S8-F1
#
_cell.length_a   1.000
_cell.length_b   1.000
_cell.length_c   1.000
_cell.angle_alpha   90.00
_cell.angle_beta   90.00
_cell.angle_gamma   90.00
#
_symmetry.space_group_name_H-M   'P 1'
#
loop_
_entity.id
_entity.type
_entity.pdbx_description
1 polymer ?
#
loop_
_entity_poly.entity_id
_entity_poly.type
_entity_poly.pdbx_seq_one_letter_code
_entity_poly.pdbx_strand_id
1 'polypeptide(L)'
;MNKQVLKRAAAFLLMAAVMVGLVFFRSENNYDKHYFRAKLARGQEVHCRIDLGKEGELKYLLQPNIYTLYLRLLPEDKQAQLRCEGEGLQLLLSRSSKKGLWKKLASDEMIKQYKGQMSVSAELYFSPEQLKQRNVQQGKIKFYDAKGLYGTVVIDVINSRVK
;
A
#
# COMPACT_ATOMS: atom_id res chain seq x y z
N MET A 1 38.75 8.95 -36.79
CA MET A 1 37.55 8.30 -36.21
C MET A 1 36.34 8.62 -37.06
N ASN A 2 35.64 7.61 -37.61
CA ASN A 2 34.56 7.83 -38.59
C ASN A 2 33.35 8.50 -37.90
N LYS A 3 32.90 9.67 -38.39
CA LYS A 3 31.79 10.45 -37.82
C LYS A 3 30.50 9.64 -37.68
N GLN A 4 30.27 8.66 -38.56
CA GLN A 4 29.14 7.73 -38.47
C GLN A 4 29.23 6.78 -37.27
N VAL A 5 30.42 6.25 -36.99
CA VAL A 5 30.67 5.37 -35.83
C VAL A 5 30.52 6.15 -34.53
N LEU A 6 31.00 7.40 -34.49
CA LEU A 6 30.85 8.27 -33.33
C LEU A 6 29.37 8.60 -33.03
N LYS A 7 28.57 8.92 -34.06
CA LYS A 7 27.12 9.15 -33.90
C LYS A 7 26.39 7.91 -33.38
N ARG A 8 26.75 6.72 -33.88
CA ARG A 8 26.17 5.45 -33.42
C ARG A 8 26.56 5.14 -31.97
N ALA A 9 27.81 5.35 -31.59
CA ALA A 9 28.27 5.17 -30.22
C ALA A 9 27.59 6.15 -29.25
N ALA A 10 27.46 7.42 -29.64
CA ALA A 10 26.75 8.43 -28.84
C ALA A 10 25.26 8.08 -28.68
N ALA A 11 24.59 7.64 -29.75
CA ALA A 11 23.19 7.20 -29.67
C ALA A 11 23.02 5.96 -28.77
N PHE A 12 23.97 5.03 -28.82
CA PHE A 12 23.96 3.85 -27.95
C PHE A 12 24.14 4.23 -26.48
N LEU A 13 25.08 5.12 -26.16
CA LEU A 13 25.27 5.62 -24.80
C LEU A 13 24.04 6.36 -24.28
N LEU A 14 23.40 7.17 -25.14
CA LEU A 14 22.18 7.88 -24.77
C LEU A 14 21.02 6.92 -24.51
N MET A 15 20.83 5.89 -25.33
CA MET A 15 19.86 4.82 -25.06
C MET A 15 20.17 4.07 -23.76
N ALA A 16 21.44 3.74 -23.51
CA ALA A 16 21.84 3.07 -22.27
C ALA A 16 21.53 3.94 -21.05
N ALA A 17 21.82 5.24 -21.10
CA ALA A 17 21.49 6.19 -20.03
C ALA A 17 19.97 6.28 -19.79
N VAL A 18 19.17 6.34 -20.86
CA VAL A 18 17.70 6.33 -20.76
C VAL A 18 17.20 5.04 -20.11
N MET A 19 17.71 3.88 -20.52
CA MET A 19 17.33 2.59 -19.95
C MET A 19 17.66 2.50 -18.46
N VAL A 20 18.85 2.97 -18.05
CA VAL A 20 19.24 3.03 -16.63
C VAL A 20 18.31 3.97 -15.85
N GLY A 21 18.00 5.15 -16.41
CA GLY A 21 17.06 6.09 -15.81
C GLY A 21 15.66 5.49 -15.61
N LEU A 22 15.15 4.76 -16.61
CA LEU A 22 13.86 4.07 -16.51
C LEU A 22 13.87 2.95 -15.45
N VAL A 23 14.97 2.22 -15.30
CA VAL A 23 15.11 1.19 -14.27
C VAL A 23 15.11 1.82 -12.87
N PHE A 24 15.82 2.93 -12.68
CA PHE A 24 15.83 3.66 -11.42
C PHE A 24 14.43 4.17 -11.07
N PHE A 25 13.76 4.80 -12.03
CA PHE A 25 12.39 5.29 -11.87
C PHE A 25 11.40 4.17 -11.55
N ARG A 26 11.54 3.01 -12.19
CA ARG A 26 10.75 1.82 -11.85
C ARG A 26 11.03 1.32 -10.43
N SER A 27 12.28 1.41 -9.98
CA SER A 27 12.67 1.00 -8.63
C SER A 27 12.04 1.88 -7.56
N GLU A 28 11.98 3.20 -7.76
CA GLU A 28 11.32 4.14 -6.84
C GLU A 28 9.82 3.83 -6.72
N ASN A 29 9.14 3.56 -7.84
CA ASN A 29 7.70 3.27 -7.85
C ASN A 29 7.33 1.97 -7.11
N ASN A 30 8.29 1.10 -6.77
CA ASN A 30 8.00 -0.12 -5.99
C ASN A 30 7.53 0.20 -4.57
N TYR A 31 7.89 1.37 -4.02
CA TYR A 31 7.53 1.79 -2.66
C TYR A 31 6.22 2.56 -2.57
N ASP A 32 5.62 2.90 -3.71
CA ASP A 32 4.35 3.63 -3.80
C ASP A 32 3.16 2.83 -3.24
N LYS A 33 3.34 1.52 -3.06
CA LYS A 33 2.34 0.55 -2.60
C LYS A 33 2.94 -0.31 -1.50
N HIS A 34 2.25 -0.42 -0.37
CA HIS A 34 2.67 -1.33 0.69
C HIS A 34 1.91 -2.65 0.60
N TYR A 35 2.62 -3.76 0.46
CA TYR A 35 2.05 -5.10 0.55
C TYR A 35 2.32 -5.67 1.92
N PHE A 36 1.27 -5.73 2.75
CA PHE A 36 1.36 -6.30 4.08
C PHE A 36 0.73 -7.68 4.11
N ARG A 37 1.49 -8.68 4.55
CA ARG A 37 1.00 -10.06 4.69
C ARG A 37 1.14 -10.52 6.13
N ALA A 38 0.04 -10.94 6.73
CA ALA A 38 0.04 -11.40 8.12
C ALA A 38 -0.94 -12.57 8.33
N LYS A 39 -0.62 -13.42 9.30
CA LYS A 39 -1.59 -14.36 9.87
C LYS A 39 -2.48 -13.60 10.85
N LEU A 40 -3.76 -13.92 10.87
CA LEU A 40 -4.73 -13.31 11.76
C LEU A 40 -5.42 -14.42 12.56
N ALA A 41 -5.10 -14.52 13.85
CA ALA A 41 -5.80 -15.37 14.80
C ALA A 41 -6.83 -14.55 15.58
N ARG A 42 -7.76 -15.23 16.27
CA ARG A 42 -8.79 -14.56 17.05
C ARG A 42 -8.18 -13.77 18.22
N GLY A 43 -8.54 -12.50 18.35
CA GLY A 43 -8.03 -11.59 19.38
C GLY A 43 -6.62 -11.06 19.10
N GLN A 44 -6.02 -11.41 17.96
CA GLN A 44 -4.68 -10.97 17.62
C GLN A 44 -4.68 -9.52 17.12
N GLU A 45 -3.72 -8.73 17.64
CA GLU A 45 -3.35 -7.45 17.06
C GLU A 45 -2.06 -7.60 16.24
N VAL A 46 -2.07 -7.08 15.01
CA VAL A 46 -0.93 -7.11 14.10
C VAL A 46 -0.53 -5.68 13.77
N HIS A 47 0.75 -5.36 13.89
CA HIS A 47 1.25 -4.02 13.63
C HIS A 47 1.81 -3.90 12.21
N CYS A 48 1.31 -2.91 11.47
CA CYS A 48 1.78 -2.52 10.16
C CYS A 48 2.29 -1.08 10.23
N ARG A 49 3.59 -0.89 9.97
CA ARG A 49 4.21 0.42 9.90
C ARG A 49 4.40 0.84 8.44
N ILE A 50 3.88 2.00 8.09
CA ILE A 50 3.98 2.60 6.77
C ILE A 50 4.91 3.81 6.87
N ASP A 51 5.86 3.91 5.95
CA ASP A 51 6.80 5.03 5.89
C ASP A 51 6.66 5.75 4.54
N LEU A 52 5.95 6.88 4.56
CA LEU A 52 5.72 7.73 3.39
C LEU A 52 7.04 8.32 2.86
N GLY A 53 8.08 8.40 3.69
CA GLY A 53 9.37 8.94 3.28
C GLY A 53 10.12 8.06 2.27
N LYS A 54 9.74 6.78 2.17
CA LYS A 54 10.31 5.81 1.22
C LYS A 54 9.63 5.81 -0.15
N GLU A 55 8.56 6.58 -0.33
CA GLU A 55 7.87 6.69 -1.62
C GLU A 55 8.75 7.31 -2.70
N GLY A 56 8.45 7.01 -3.96
CA GLY A 56 9.17 7.59 -5.09
C GLY A 56 8.99 9.11 -5.16
N GLU A 57 10.04 9.81 -5.61
CA GLU A 57 10.04 11.28 -5.66
C GLU A 57 8.89 11.84 -6.50
N LEU A 58 8.56 11.19 -7.62
CA LEU A 58 7.48 11.66 -8.48
C LEU A 58 6.11 11.57 -7.78
N LYS A 59 5.86 10.46 -7.06
CA LYS A 59 4.61 10.31 -6.32
C LYS A 59 4.51 11.32 -5.20
N TYR A 60 5.61 11.54 -4.47
CA TYR A 60 5.69 12.55 -3.43
C TYR A 60 5.40 13.96 -3.97
N LEU A 61 5.83 14.28 -5.19
CA LEU A 61 5.56 15.58 -5.80
C LEU A 61 4.10 15.72 -6.29
N LEU A 62 3.56 14.69 -6.93
CA LEU A 62 2.26 14.77 -7.61
C LEU A 62 1.07 14.44 -6.71
N GLN A 63 1.18 13.42 -5.85
CA GLN A 63 0.10 12.89 -5.03
C GLN A 63 0.60 12.36 -3.67
N PRO A 64 1.19 13.23 -2.81
CA PRO A 64 1.69 12.81 -1.50
C PRO A 64 0.58 12.49 -0.49
N ASN A 65 -0.65 12.89 -0.78
CA ASN A 65 -1.80 12.81 0.11
C ASN A 65 -2.52 11.46 0.05
N ILE A 66 -2.14 10.55 -0.86
CA ILE A 66 -2.82 9.26 -1.06
C ILE A 66 -1.80 8.12 -0.98
N TYR A 67 -2.07 7.15 -0.10
CA TYR A 67 -1.25 5.96 0.00
C TYR A 67 -2.08 4.68 -0.07
N THR A 68 -1.58 3.69 -0.79
CA THR A 68 -2.29 2.44 -1.01
C THR A 68 -1.63 1.31 -0.22
N LEU A 69 -2.39 0.74 0.72
CA LEU A 69 -2.03 -0.43 1.50
C LEU A 69 -2.81 -1.66 1.01
N TYR A 70 -2.10 -2.69 0.58
CA TYR A 70 -2.67 -4.00 0.25
C TYR A 70 -2.45 -4.97 1.41
N LEU A 71 -3.53 -5.29 2.11
CA LEU A 71 -3.55 -6.28 3.19
C LEU A 71 -3.84 -7.65 2.61
N ARG A 72 -2.94 -8.61 2.83
CA ARG A 72 -3.15 -10.03 2.59
C ARG A 72 -3.14 -10.77 3.91
N LEU A 73 -4.32 -11.00 4.45
CA LEU A 73 -4.51 -11.65 5.73
C LEU A 73 -4.74 -13.15 5.51
N LEU A 74 -4.15 -13.95 6.39
CA LEU A 74 -4.35 -15.39 6.45
C LEU A 74 -5.07 -15.71 7.76
N PRO A 75 -6.41 -15.73 7.76
CA PRO A 75 -7.18 -16.16 8.93
C PRO A 75 -6.81 -17.59 9.31
N GLU A 76 -6.78 -17.89 10.61
CA GLU A 76 -6.54 -19.24 11.11
C GLU A 76 -7.64 -20.21 10.67
N ASP A 77 -8.89 -19.76 10.72
CA ASP A 77 -10.03 -20.49 10.19
C ASP A 77 -10.16 -20.24 8.69
N LYS A 78 -9.95 -21.29 7.89
CA LYS A 78 -9.98 -21.26 6.42
C LYS A 78 -11.37 -20.96 5.83
N GLN A 79 -12.43 -21.07 6.63
CA GLN A 79 -13.80 -20.75 6.20
C GLN A 79 -14.32 -19.43 6.78
N ALA A 80 -13.52 -18.73 7.59
CA ALA A 80 -13.92 -17.46 8.17
C ALA A 80 -14.27 -16.44 7.08
N GLN A 81 -15.44 -15.83 7.23
CA GLN A 81 -15.86 -14.65 6.49
C GLN A 81 -15.74 -13.46 7.43
N LEU A 82 -15.00 -12.44 7.01
CA LEU A 82 -14.72 -11.28 7.85
C LEU A 82 -15.22 -10.02 7.17
N ARG A 83 -15.87 -9.14 7.92
CA ARG A 83 -16.09 -7.74 7.57
C ARG A 83 -14.96 -6.89 8.15
N CYS A 84 -14.66 -5.75 7.54
CA CYS A 84 -13.59 -4.87 8.00
C CYS A 84 -14.08 -3.43 8.19
N GLU A 85 -13.58 -2.79 9.25
CA GLU A 85 -13.88 -1.39 9.57
C GLU A 85 -12.59 -0.66 9.94
N GLY A 86 -12.44 0.57 9.44
CA GLY A 86 -11.35 1.46 9.81
C GLY A 86 -11.73 2.34 11.00
N GLU A 87 -10.79 2.53 11.93
CA GLU A 87 -10.93 3.37 13.12
C GLU A 87 -9.71 4.28 13.25
N GLY A 88 -9.93 5.58 13.47
CA GLY A 88 -8.85 6.57 13.59
C GLY A 88 -8.10 6.90 12.30
N LEU A 89 -8.51 6.31 11.17
CA LEU A 89 -7.89 6.50 9.85
C LEU A 89 -8.89 7.13 8.87
N GLN A 90 -8.43 8.10 8.08
CA GLN A 90 -9.16 8.57 6.92
C GLN A 90 -8.84 7.62 5.77
N LEU A 91 -9.71 6.64 5.53
CA LEU A 91 -9.44 5.60 4.55
C LEU A 91 -10.66 5.14 3.75
N LEU A 92 -10.37 4.57 2.58
CA LEU A 92 -11.32 3.84 1.76
C LEU A 92 -10.91 2.37 1.74
N LEU A 93 -11.75 1.51 2.30
CA LEU A 93 -11.59 0.05 2.20
C LEU A 93 -12.25 -0.43 0.91
N SER A 94 -11.52 -1.22 0.14
CA SER A 94 -12.02 -1.85 -1.07
C SER A 94 -11.55 -3.29 -1.16
N ARG A 95 -12.31 -4.09 -1.91
CA ARG A 95 -11.93 -5.47 -2.18
C ARG A 95 -10.77 -5.47 -3.17
N SER A 96 -9.66 -6.13 -2.84
CA SER A 96 -8.52 -6.21 -3.75
C SER A 96 -8.86 -7.04 -4.99
N SER A 97 -9.13 -6.38 -6.12
CA SER A 97 -9.25 -7.01 -7.44
C SER A 97 -7.94 -6.84 -8.22
N LYS A 98 -7.52 -7.87 -8.95
CA LYS A 98 -6.37 -7.77 -9.88
C LYS A 98 -6.68 -6.94 -11.13
N LYS A 99 -7.96 -6.72 -11.47
CA LYS A 99 -8.40 -6.00 -12.67
C LYS A 99 -9.77 -5.34 -12.40
N GLY A 100 -9.83 -4.02 -12.26
CA GLY A 100 -11.09 -3.27 -12.17
C GLY A 100 -11.03 -2.04 -11.26
N LEU A 101 -12.05 -1.20 -11.38
CA LEU A 101 -12.30 -0.05 -10.51
C LEU A 101 -12.49 -0.51 -9.06
N TRP A 102 -11.89 0.24 -8.13
CA TRP A 102 -11.89 -0.09 -6.72
C TRP A 102 -13.27 0.24 -6.17
N LYS A 103 -14.06 -0.80 -5.91
CA LYS A 103 -15.36 -0.62 -5.27
C LYS A 103 -15.16 -0.55 -3.77
N LYS A 104 -15.64 0.54 -3.17
CA LYS A 104 -15.74 0.70 -1.73
C LYS A 104 -16.52 -0.49 -1.15
N LEU A 105 -15.95 -1.14 -0.14
CA LEU A 105 -16.63 -2.18 0.62
C LEU A 105 -17.77 -1.55 1.42
N ALA A 106 -18.94 -2.19 1.37
CA ALA A 106 -20.01 -1.83 2.30
C ALA A 106 -19.62 -2.29 3.72
N SER A 107 -20.09 -1.58 4.75
CA SER A 107 -19.71 -1.85 6.15
C SER A 107 -20.14 -3.23 6.65
N ASP A 108 -21.17 -3.79 6.03
CA ASP A 108 -21.76 -5.11 6.30
C ASP A 108 -21.28 -6.21 5.33
N GLU A 109 -20.47 -5.87 4.32
CA GLU A 109 -20.01 -6.83 3.32
C GLU A 109 -19.02 -7.82 3.92
N MET A 110 -19.42 -9.10 3.96
CA MET A 110 -18.58 -10.19 4.42
C MET A 110 -17.62 -10.64 3.33
N ILE A 111 -16.32 -10.48 3.58
CA ILE A 111 -15.27 -10.82 2.63
C ILE A 111 -14.96 -12.31 2.77
N LYS A 112 -15.15 -13.05 1.67
CA LYS A 112 -14.78 -14.47 1.59
C LYS A 112 -13.29 -14.62 1.30
N GLN A 113 -12.70 -15.67 1.87
CA GLN A 113 -11.34 -16.05 1.55
C GLN A 113 -11.25 -16.63 0.14
N TYR A 114 -10.16 -16.31 -0.56
CA TYR A 114 -9.79 -16.93 -1.82
C TYR A 114 -8.44 -17.64 -1.64
N LYS A 115 -8.42 -18.97 -1.84
CA LYS A 115 -7.23 -19.82 -1.61
C LYS A 115 -6.61 -19.64 -0.21
N GLY A 116 -7.45 -19.54 0.83
CA GLY A 116 -7.02 -19.36 2.23
C GLY A 116 -6.41 -17.98 2.53
N GLN A 117 -6.63 -17.00 1.65
CA GLN A 117 -6.18 -15.63 1.82
C GLN A 117 -7.37 -14.68 1.69
N MET A 118 -7.40 -13.68 2.57
CA MET A 118 -8.28 -12.54 2.49
C MET A 118 -7.47 -11.34 2.01
N SER A 119 -7.93 -10.66 0.96
CA SER A 119 -7.25 -9.49 0.40
C SER A 119 -8.13 -8.26 0.49
N VAL A 120 -7.65 -7.25 1.22
CA VAL A 120 -8.30 -5.95 1.39
C VAL A 120 -7.32 -4.87 0.97
N SER A 121 -7.78 -3.92 0.17
CA SER A 121 -7.02 -2.73 -0.14
C SER A 121 -7.56 -1.58 0.69
N ALA A 122 -6.67 -0.86 1.38
CA ALA A 122 -6.98 0.36 2.09
C ALA A 122 -6.26 1.52 1.39
N GLU A 123 -7.01 2.48 0.88
CA GLU A 123 -6.47 3.77 0.45
C GLU A 123 -6.52 4.72 1.64
N LEU A 124 -5.36 5.21 2.07
CA LEU A 124 -5.20 6.17 3.16
C LEU A 124 -5.11 7.58 2.56
N TYR A 125 -5.82 8.52 3.18
CA TYR A 125 -5.80 9.93 2.79
C TYR A 125 -5.18 10.75 3.91
N PHE A 126 -4.33 11.69 3.54
CA PHE A 126 -3.62 12.56 4.48
C PHE A 126 -3.84 14.03 4.13
N SER A 127 -4.01 14.85 5.16
CA SER A 127 -4.00 16.30 4.99
C SER A 127 -2.57 16.81 4.78
N PRO A 128 -2.39 17.96 4.09
CA PRO A 128 -1.07 18.57 3.94
C PRO A 128 -0.37 18.88 5.28
N GLU A 129 -1.13 19.10 6.35
CA GLU A 129 -0.59 19.36 7.68
C GLU A 129 -0.02 18.08 8.32
N GLN A 130 -0.70 16.95 8.17
CA GLN A 130 -0.23 15.65 8.67
C GLN A 130 1.08 15.24 8.00
N LEU A 131 1.22 15.50 6.70
CA LEU A 131 2.42 15.15 5.94
C LEU A 131 3.68 15.92 6.38
N LYS A 132 3.52 17.04 7.07
CA LYS A 132 4.62 17.83 7.66
C LYS A 132 5.08 17.30 9.01
N GLN A 133 4.44 16.27 9.55
CA GLN A 133 4.78 15.66 10.82
C GLN A 133 5.47 14.32 10.60
N ARG A 134 6.39 13.96 11.50
CA ARG A 134 7.06 12.65 11.46
C ARG A 134 6.09 11.52 11.75
N ASN A 135 5.17 11.72 12.70
CA ASN A 135 4.06 10.82 12.97
C ASN A 135 2.83 11.40 12.28
N VAL A 136 2.42 10.78 11.17
CA VAL A 136 1.41 11.34 10.25
C VAL A 136 0.01 10.97 10.75
N GLN A 137 -0.19 9.68 11.03
CA GLN A 137 -1.47 9.17 11.49
C GLN A 137 -1.30 7.78 12.12
N GLN A 138 -2.12 7.48 13.12
CA GLN A 138 -2.23 6.16 13.70
C GLN A 138 -3.70 5.75 13.74
N GLY A 139 -3.97 4.47 13.48
CA GLY A 139 -5.29 3.90 13.72
C GLY A 139 -5.32 2.41 13.49
N LYS A 140 -6.52 1.86 13.31
CA LYS A 140 -6.76 0.42 13.32
C LYS A 140 -7.69 0.04 12.18
N ILE A 141 -7.46 -1.12 11.58
CA ILE A 141 -8.45 -1.82 10.76
C ILE A 141 -8.87 -3.06 11.53
N LYS A 142 -10.11 -3.06 12.00
CA LYS A 142 -10.70 -4.16 12.76
C LYS A 142 -11.42 -5.11 11.82
N PHE A 143 -11.25 -6.40 12.05
CA PHE A 143 -11.90 -7.47 11.32
C PHE A 143 -12.86 -8.18 12.25
N TYR A 144 -14.10 -8.37 11.81
CA TYR A 144 -15.15 -9.02 12.58
C TYR A 144 -15.70 -10.22 11.82
N ASP A 145 -16.00 -11.29 12.55
CA ASP A 145 -16.79 -12.41 12.04
C ASP A 145 -18.21 -12.37 12.65
N ALA A 146 -18.99 -13.43 12.44
CA ALA A 146 -20.33 -13.55 13.00
C ALA A 146 -20.37 -13.59 14.55
N LYS A 147 -19.25 -13.89 15.23
CA LYS A 147 -19.18 -13.97 16.70
C LYS A 147 -18.51 -12.74 17.32
N GLY A 148 -18.21 -11.71 16.53
CA GLY A 148 -17.64 -10.44 17.00
C GLY A 148 -16.24 -10.17 16.47
N LEU A 149 -15.41 -9.48 17.27
CA LEU A 149 -14.07 -9.09 16.86
C LEU A 149 -13.21 -10.35 16.61
N TYR A 150 -12.71 -10.46 15.38
CA TYR A 150 -11.81 -11.52 14.99
C TYR A 150 -10.36 -11.09 15.20
N GLY A 151 -9.95 -9.95 14.65
CA GLY A 151 -8.58 -9.46 14.85
C GLY A 151 -8.41 -8.03 14.37
N THR A 152 -7.26 -7.46 14.66
CA THR A 152 -7.00 -6.04 14.44
C THR A 152 -5.67 -5.84 13.75
N VAL A 153 -5.65 -5.01 12.71
CA VAL A 153 -4.42 -4.51 12.10
C VAL A 153 -4.22 -3.08 12.55
N VAL A 154 -3.24 -2.85 13.42
CA VAL A 154 -2.81 -1.52 13.84
C VAL A 154 -1.94 -0.93 12.74
N ILE A 155 -2.30 0.25 12.25
CA ILE A 155 -1.56 0.98 11.23
C ILE A 155 -0.91 2.19 11.89
N ASP A 156 0.41 2.27 11.75
CA ASP A 156 1.21 3.40 12.15
C ASP A 156 1.86 4.02 10.91
N VAL A 157 1.48 5.25 10.57
CA VAL A 157 1.98 5.97 9.40
C VAL A 157 2.97 7.03 9.85
N ILE A 158 4.19 6.91 9.37
CA ILE A 158 5.27 7.86 9.60
C ILE A 158 5.75 8.49 8.29
N ASN A 159 6.37 9.65 8.40
CA ASN A 159 7.09 10.28 7.32
C ASN A 159 8.55 10.49 7.74
N SER A 160 9.45 9.60 7.31
CA SER A 160 10.88 9.69 7.64
C SER A 160 11.64 10.85 6.97
N ARG A 161 11.05 11.52 5.97
CA ARG A 161 11.63 12.74 5.36
C ARG A 161 11.52 13.95 6.29
N VAL A 162 10.58 13.92 7.22
CA VAL A 162 10.39 14.94 8.25
C VAL A 162 11.16 14.51 9.50
N LYS A 163 12.12 15.34 9.94
CA LYS A 163 12.93 15.06 11.13
C LYS A 163 12.20 15.42 12.41
#